data_AF-A0A7S7P0Z5-F1
#
_entry.id   AF-A0A7S7P0Z5-F1
#
_cell.length_a   1.000
_cell.length_b   1.000
_cell.length_c   1.000
_cell.angle_alpha   90.00
_cell.angle_beta   90.00
_cell.angle_gamma   90.00
#
_symmetry.space_group_name_H-M   'P 1'
#
loop_
_entity.id
_entity.type
_entity.pdbx_description
1 polymer ?
#
loop_
_entity_poly.entity_id
_entity_poly.type
_entity_poly.pdbx_seq_one_letter_code
_entity_poly.pdbx_strand_id
1 'polypeptide(L)'
;MPARRPLLLAGLLAAALVAAPAGAHDKKREKEKEKISAQDPDAHRFAVAGHRAAEGGEAALEEVLQEAKDKDLAFLVVTGIKGADESCGDRLYQRRRALFDKARRPVMLSLSGNDWTGCRNSAGRTNAIERLNRLRELFYAEPESLGKRKLPVTRLSSSPRFRSYAENAHWQVGKVLYASINLPAVNNHYLAAAGRNSEYEDRAVANRFWLNRLFAIARQDKVDAVVLFSEGNMRPLLEPANGLRALLQRTPTAHDGFADTRRQVQMQAAKFKGQVLVVDSAGLPKEARPAIAWRGNLGHLSVGAHVVALRVAGKGENVFSLGEAVR
;
A
#
# COMPACT_ATOMS: atom_id res chain seq x y z
N MET A 1 67.57 66.33 -21.77
CA MET A 1 68.33 65.15 -22.22
C MET A 1 69.35 64.81 -21.14
N PRO A 2 69.64 63.53 -20.79
CA PRO A 2 68.99 62.29 -21.21
C PRO A 2 67.61 62.17 -20.47
N ALA A 3 67.13 61.16 -19.71
CA ALA A 3 67.62 59.84 -19.25
C ALA A 3 66.43 58.92 -18.88
N ARG A 4 66.68 57.70 -18.35
CA ARG A 4 65.66 56.68 -18.03
C ARG A 4 66.08 55.72 -16.90
N ARG A 5 65.05 55.06 -16.31
CA ARG A 5 65.00 53.75 -15.61
C ARG A 5 64.91 53.80 -14.06
N PRO A 6 64.30 52.78 -13.42
CA PRO A 6 63.26 51.83 -13.91
C PRO A 6 62.01 51.80 -13.01
N LEU A 7 60.98 51.04 -13.41
CA LEU A 7 59.85 50.66 -12.57
C LEU A 7 59.56 49.16 -12.77
N LEU A 8 59.14 48.49 -11.70
CA LEU A 8 59.04 47.02 -11.61
C LEU A 8 57.78 46.49 -12.31
N LEU A 9 57.89 45.32 -12.95
CA LEU A 9 56.73 44.52 -13.33
C LEU A 9 56.21 43.76 -12.11
N ALA A 10 54.92 43.89 -11.81
CA ALA A 10 54.18 42.96 -10.97
C ALA A 10 53.24 42.12 -11.86
N GLY A 11 53.37 40.80 -11.79
CA GLY A 11 52.54 39.88 -12.57
C GLY A 11 51.22 39.54 -11.85
N LEU A 12 50.13 39.45 -12.61
CA LEU A 12 48.82 39.02 -12.13
C LEU A 12 48.30 37.89 -13.03
N LEU A 13 48.29 36.65 -12.51
CA LEU A 13 47.55 35.55 -13.14
C LEU A 13 46.10 35.59 -12.64
N ALA A 14 45.15 35.71 -13.55
CA ALA A 14 43.74 35.52 -13.26
C ALA A 14 43.36 34.04 -13.47
N ALA A 15 42.95 33.35 -12.39
CA ALA A 15 42.45 31.99 -12.46
C ALA A 15 40.94 31.98 -12.72
N ALA A 16 40.51 31.53 -13.91
CA ALA A 16 39.09 31.44 -14.25
C ALA A 16 38.47 30.15 -13.70
N LEU A 17 37.54 30.25 -12.74
CA LEU A 17 36.71 29.12 -12.34
C LEU A 17 35.65 28.83 -13.41
N VAL A 18 35.76 27.69 -14.08
CA VAL A 18 34.72 27.18 -14.99
C VAL A 18 33.61 26.52 -14.17
N ALA A 19 32.48 27.22 -14.03
CA ALA A 19 31.27 26.64 -13.42
C ALA A 19 30.61 25.63 -14.38
N ALA A 20 30.65 24.35 -14.02
CA ALA A 20 30.02 23.29 -14.82
C ALA A 20 28.47 23.36 -14.75
N PRO A 21 27.74 23.25 -15.87
CA PRO A 21 26.29 23.44 -15.89
C PRO A 21 25.53 22.19 -15.39
N ALA A 22 24.97 22.28 -14.17
CA ALA A 22 24.21 21.20 -13.53
C ALA A 22 23.01 20.68 -14.37
N GLY A 23 22.43 21.51 -15.25
CA GLY A 23 21.24 21.17 -16.05
C GLY A 23 21.44 20.11 -17.14
N ALA A 24 22.67 19.64 -17.41
CA ALA A 24 22.93 18.62 -18.42
C ALA A 24 22.44 17.21 -18.01
N HIS A 25 22.53 16.87 -16.72
CA HIS A 25 22.15 15.53 -16.23
C HIS A 25 20.63 15.33 -16.13
N ASP A 26 19.88 16.34 -15.65
CA ASP A 26 18.42 16.24 -15.58
C ASP A 26 17.79 16.18 -16.98
N LYS A 27 18.22 17.03 -17.93
CA LYS A 27 17.73 16.96 -19.32
C LYS A 27 18.04 15.62 -20.02
N LYS A 28 19.11 14.92 -19.62
CA LYS A 28 19.35 13.54 -20.09
C LYS A 28 18.33 12.58 -19.47
N ARG A 29 18.15 12.62 -18.14
CA ARG A 29 17.19 11.77 -17.41
C ARG A 29 15.74 11.98 -17.85
N GLU A 30 15.34 13.20 -18.18
CA GLU A 30 14.00 13.52 -18.68
C GLU A 30 13.76 12.85 -20.04
N LYS A 31 14.68 13.01 -21.01
CA LYS A 31 14.59 12.32 -22.31
C LYS A 31 14.68 10.80 -22.21
N GLU A 32 15.39 10.28 -21.21
CA GLU A 32 15.50 8.85 -20.93
C GLU A 32 14.18 8.31 -20.37
N LYS A 33 13.51 9.06 -19.48
CA LYS A 33 12.14 8.77 -19.01
C LYS A 33 11.10 8.87 -20.12
N GLU A 34 11.14 9.90 -20.96
CA GLU A 34 10.24 10.04 -22.11
C GLU A 34 10.37 8.84 -23.06
N LYS A 35 11.60 8.39 -23.35
CA LYS A 35 11.83 7.17 -24.15
C LYS A 35 11.28 5.91 -23.50
N ILE A 36 11.51 5.71 -22.20
CA ILE A 36 11.00 4.53 -21.49
C ILE A 36 9.45 4.53 -21.45
N SER A 37 8.84 5.68 -21.16
CA SER A 37 7.39 5.89 -21.18
C SER A 37 6.78 5.65 -22.56
N ALA A 38 7.49 6.08 -23.62
CA ALA A 38 7.07 5.84 -25.01
C ALA A 38 7.28 4.38 -25.49
N GLN A 39 8.12 3.60 -24.81
CA GLN A 39 8.32 2.17 -25.12
C GLN A 39 7.35 1.25 -24.36
N ASP A 40 6.97 1.60 -23.14
CA ASP A 40 5.97 0.86 -22.36
C ASP A 40 5.05 1.83 -21.56
N PRO A 41 3.94 2.31 -22.15
CA PRO A 41 3.09 3.34 -21.56
C PRO A 41 2.26 2.84 -20.37
N ASP A 42 2.17 1.52 -20.19
CA ASP A 42 1.50 0.88 -19.05
C ASP A 42 2.50 0.57 -17.91
N ALA A 43 3.81 0.71 -18.14
CA ALA A 43 4.83 0.53 -17.10
C ALA A 43 4.83 1.67 -16.08
N HIS A 44 4.86 1.30 -14.79
CA HIS A 44 4.84 2.27 -13.70
C HIS A 44 5.45 1.70 -12.42
N ARG A 45 5.50 2.53 -11.37
CA ARG A 45 6.07 2.16 -10.07
C ARG A 45 5.15 2.60 -8.94
N PHE A 46 5.02 1.77 -7.93
CA PHE A 46 4.38 2.12 -6.66
C PHE A 46 5.24 1.63 -5.50
N ALA A 47 4.89 2.02 -4.29
CA ALA A 47 5.50 1.45 -3.08
C ALA A 47 4.43 1.07 -2.07
N VAL A 48 4.77 0.13 -1.19
CA VAL A 48 3.95 -0.28 -0.05
C VAL A 48 4.80 -0.14 1.19
N ALA A 49 4.39 0.74 2.10
CA ALA A 49 4.90 0.83 3.45
C ALA A 49 4.00 0.01 4.37
N GLY A 50 4.57 -1.05 4.95
CA GLY A 50 3.91 -1.81 6.00
C GLY A 50 3.97 -1.11 7.37
N HIS A 51 3.95 -1.89 8.44
CA HIS A 51 3.74 -1.37 9.79
C HIS A 51 4.78 -0.38 10.33
N ARG A 52 5.96 -0.24 9.70
CA ARG A 52 6.99 0.78 10.05
C ARG A 52 6.40 2.17 10.29
N ALA A 53 5.49 2.61 9.41
CA ALA A 53 4.87 3.93 9.47
C ALA A 53 3.95 4.11 10.70
N ALA A 54 3.32 3.03 11.15
CA ALA A 54 2.40 3.02 12.29
C ALA A 54 3.16 2.78 13.61
N GLU A 55 4.00 1.74 13.66
CA GLU A 55 4.77 1.32 14.83
C GLU A 55 5.85 2.34 15.23
N GLY A 56 6.49 3.00 14.27
CA GLY A 56 7.48 4.06 14.51
C GLY A 56 6.87 5.43 14.85
N GLY A 57 5.56 5.51 15.10
CA GLY A 57 4.88 6.72 15.54
C GLY A 57 4.86 7.86 14.52
N GLU A 58 4.90 9.09 15.00
CA GLU A 58 4.67 10.30 14.18
C GLU A 58 5.84 10.57 13.21
N ALA A 59 7.07 10.41 13.69
CA ALA A 59 8.27 10.62 12.87
C ALA A 59 8.38 9.62 11.73
N ALA A 60 8.17 8.32 11.99
CA ALA A 60 8.22 7.29 10.95
C ALA A 60 7.08 7.43 9.92
N LEU A 61 5.91 7.93 10.32
CA LEU A 61 4.84 8.24 9.36
C LEU A 61 5.19 9.44 8.47
N GLU A 62 5.70 10.55 9.03
CA GLU A 62 6.12 11.70 8.21
C GLU A 62 7.31 11.34 7.31
N GLU A 63 8.26 10.55 7.81
CA GLU A 63 9.35 9.95 7.03
C GLU A 63 8.82 9.13 5.85
N VAL A 64 7.96 8.13 6.07
CA VAL A 64 7.39 7.30 4.99
C VAL A 64 6.65 8.12 3.94
N LEU A 65 5.90 9.16 4.35
CA LEU A 65 5.11 10.00 3.46
C LEU A 65 5.94 10.97 2.60
N GLN A 66 7.12 11.41 3.10
CA GLN A 66 8.01 12.32 2.39
C GLN A 66 9.17 11.58 1.70
N GLU A 67 9.83 10.65 2.40
CA GLU A 67 11.12 10.03 2.10
C GLU A 67 11.07 8.78 1.21
N ALA A 68 9.92 8.43 0.62
CA ALA A 68 9.88 7.51 -0.52
C ALA A 68 10.68 8.12 -1.70
N LYS A 69 12.00 7.84 -1.73
CA LYS A 69 13.06 8.55 -2.47
C LYS A 69 12.85 8.63 -3.98
N ASP A 70 12.07 7.72 -4.56
CA ASP A 70 11.62 7.83 -5.94
C ASP A 70 10.62 9.00 -6.10
N LYS A 71 11.01 9.98 -6.92
CA LYS A 71 10.13 11.08 -7.37
C LYS A 71 8.98 10.56 -8.26
N ASP A 72 9.15 9.35 -8.81
CA ASP A 72 8.38 8.78 -9.94
C ASP A 72 7.42 7.65 -9.53
N LEU A 73 7.04 7.56 -8.26
CA LEU A 73 5.96 6.66 -7.84
C LEU A 73 4.60 7.23 -8.26
N ALA A 74 3.79 6.41 -8.94
CA ALA A 74 2.41 6.70 -9.30
C ALA A 74 1.53 6.88 -8.04
N PHE A 75 1.73 6.01 -7.05
CA PHE A 75 1.13 6.11 -5.73
C PHE A 75 1.99 5.41 -4.66
N LEU A 76 1.68 5.67 -3.39
CA LEU A 76 2.20 4.96 -2.21
C LEU A 76 1.01 4.33 -1.47
N VAL A 77 1.13 3.07 -1.05
CA VAL A 77 0.22 2.45 -0.09
C VAL A 77 0.88 2.52 1.30
N VAL A 78 0.12 2.88 2.33
CA VAL A 78 0.57 2.87 3.73
C VAL A 78 -0.38 1.98 4.54
N THR A 79 0.16 1.06 5.33
CA THR A 79 -0.61 0.25 6.29
C THR A 79 -0.55 0.86 7.68
N GLY A 80 -1.70 1.31 8.16
CA GLY A 80 -1.86 1.86 9.50
C GLY A 80 -1.61 3.37 9.62
N ILE A 81 -2.12 3.95 10.70
CA ILE A 81 -2.02 5.37 11.05
C ILE A 81 -1.24 5.54 12.36
N LYS A 82 -1.38 4.59 13.30
CA LYS A 82 -0.78 4.65 14.64
C LYS A 82 -0.33 3.29 15.18
N GLY A 83 0.58 3.30 16.15
CA GLY A 83 0.99 2.11 16.91
C GLY A 83 -0.13 1.54 17.79
N ALA A 84 0.08 0.35 18.36
CA ALA A 84 -0.88 -0.30 19.25
C ALA A 84 -1.18 0.56 20.49
N ASP A 85 -0.13 0.98 21.20
CA ASP A 85 -0.19 1.74 22.45
C ASP A 85 -0.54 3.23 22.27
N GLU A 86 -0.63 3.71 21.03
CA GLU A 86 -1.01 5.08 20.75
C GLU A 86 -2.52 5.32 20.95
N SER A 87 -2.86 6.52 21.43
CA SER A 87 -4.24 6.93 21.72
C SER A 87 -5.16 6.86 20.49
N CYS A 88 -6.31 6.22 20.62
CA CYS A 88 -7.40 6.28 19.62
C CYS A 88 -8.18 7.61 19.64
N GLY A 89 -7.66 8.68 20.23
CA GLY A 89 -8.34 9.98 20.33
C GLY A 89 -8.27 10.80 19.03
N ASP A 90 -9.32 11.57 18.74
CA ASP A 90 -9.45 12.42 17.54
C ASP A 90 -8.22 13.30 17.28
N ARG A 91 -7.62 13.86 18.34
CA ARG A 91 -6.41 14.69 18.25
C ARG A 91 -5.24 13.97 17.58
N LEU A 92 -5.10 12.66 17.76
CA LEU A 92 -4.05 11.89 17.08
C LEU A 92 -4.42 11.69 15.61
N TYR A 93 -5.63 11.20 15.31
CA TYR A 93 -6.06 10.95 13.93
C TYR A 93 -6.03 12.23 13.07
N GLN A 94 -6.48 13.37 13.60
CA GLN A 94 -6.41 14.68 12.94
C GLN A 94 -4.96 15.09 12.66
N ARG A 95 -4.06 14.89 13.63
CA ARG A 95 -2.64 15.22 13.44
C ARG A 95 -1.99 14.33 12.38
N ARG A 96 -2.24 13.02 12.40
CA ARG A 96 -1.73 12.09 11.37
C ARG A 96 -2.35 12.39 10.00
N ARG A 97 -3.64 12.72 9.91
CA ARG A 97 -4.31 13.19 8.67
C ARG A 97 -3.58 14.38 8.05
N ALA A 98 -3.17 15.36 8.86
CA ALA A 98 -2.39 16.51 8.39
C ALA A 98 -0.99 16.12 7.84
N LEU A 99 -0.43 14.96 8.19
CA LEU A 99 0.78 14.42 7.55
C LEU A 99 0.47 13.84 6.17
N PHE A 100 -0.63 13.08 6.05
CA PHE A 100 -1.10 12.57 4.75
C PHE A 100 -1.41 13.71 3.77
N ASP A 101 -1.99 14.83 4.22
CA ASP A 101 -2.24 16.01 3.38
C ASP A 101 -0.95 16.74 2.94
N LYS A 102 0.16 16.60 3.68
CA LYS A 102 1.49 17.10 3.26
C LYS A 102 2.15 16.23 2.18
N ALA A 103 1.73 14.98 1.96
CA ALA A 103 2.41 14.04 1.09
C ALA A 103 2.40 14.50 -0.38
N ARG A 104 3.54 14.44 -1.08
CA ARG A 104 3.71 15.00 -2.44
C ARG A 104 3.15 14.14 -3.58
N ARG A 105 2.59 12.98 -3.25
CA ARG A 105 2.18 11.91 -4.19
C ARG A 105 0.81 11.38 -3.76
N PRO A 106 0.05 10.69 -4.63
CA PRO A 106 -1.15 9.98 -4.22
C PRO A 106 -0.81 8.94 -3.15
N VAL A 107 -1.54 8.98 -2.03
CA VAL A 107 -1.38 8.01 -0.94
C VAL A 107 -2.69 7.26 -0.71
N MET A 108 -2.61 5.94 -0.73
CA MET A 108 -3.71 5.03 -0.40
C MET A 108 -3.47 4.48 0.99
N LEU A 109 -4.37 4.78 1.92
CA LEU A 109 -4.32 4.23 3.27
C LEU A 109 -5.04 2.88 3.30
N SER A 110 -4.37 1.87 3.86
CA SER A 110 -5.00 0.63 4.31
C SER A 110 -5.07 0.68 5.84
N LEU A 111 -6.29 0.60 6.40
CA LEU A 111 -6.46 0.61 7.86
C LEU A 111 -5.84 -0.64 8.49
N SER A 112 -5.21 -0.44 9.64
CA SER A 112 -4.69 -1.49 10.51
C SER A 112 -5.66 -1.79 11.67
N GLY A 113 -5.53 -2.97 12.27
CA GLY A 113 -6.26 -3.33 13.49
C GLY A 113 -5.88 -2.44 14.67
N ASN A 114 -4.65 -1.91 14.70
CA ASN A 114 -4.20 -0.95 15.69
C ASN A 114 -4.96 0.38 15.63
N ASP A 115 -5.43 0.79 14.45
CA ASP A 115 -6.12 2.07 14.28
C ASP A 115 -7.52 2.08 14.91
N TRP A 116 -8.20 0.92 14.98
CA TRP A 116 -9.59 0.83 15.45
C TRP A 116 -9.94 -0.41 16.30
N THR A 117 -9.55 -1.63 15.92
CA THR A 117 -9.99 -2.86 16.63
C THR A 117 -9.53 -2.93 18.10
N GLY A 118 -8.33 -2.42 18.36
CA GLY A 118 -7.73 -2.38 19.70
C GLY A 118 -8.36 -1.33 20.61
N CYS A 119 -9.08 -0.36 20.07
CA CYS A 119 -9.49 0.84 20.79
C CYS A 119 -10.46 0.57 21.93
N ARG A 120 -10.17 1.19 23.08
CA ARG A 120 -10.98 1.18 24.30
C ARG A 120 -11.24 2.61 24.76
N ASN A 121 -12.38 2.83 25.41
CA ASN A 121 -12.67 4.08 26.11
C ASN A 121 -12.09 4.09 27.54
N SER A 122 -12.25 5.20 28.27
CA SER A 122 -11.77 5.37 29.65
C SER A 122 -12.37 4.38 30.66
N ALA A 123 -13.47 3.70 30.33
CA ALA A 123 -14.07 2.64 31.13
C ALA A 123 -13.67 1.22 30.68
N GLY A 124 -12.60 1.10 29.87
CA GLY A 124 -12.07 -0.17 29.34
C GLY A 124 -12.96 -0.86 28.30
N ARG A 125 -14.10 -0.27 27.92
CA ARG A 125 -15.05 -0.85 26.95
C ARG A 125 -14.58 -0.57 25.53
N THR A 126 -14.82 -1.50 24.60
CA THR A 126 -14.52 -1.28 23.18
C THR A 126 -15.36 -0.15 22.59
N ASN A 127 -14.72 0.72 21.81
CA ASN A 127 -15.36 1.69 20.94
C ASN A 127 -14.90 1.53 19.47
N ALA A 128 -14.43 0.33 19.10
CA ALA A 128 -13.81 0.05 17.81
C ALA A 128 -14.64 0.47 16.59
N ILE A 129 -15.96 0.24 16.59
CA ILE A 129 -16.87 0.61 15.48
C ILE A 129 -17.01 2.13 15.34
N GLU A 130 -17.09 2.83 16.46
CA GLU A 130 -17.21 4.29 16.53
C GLU A 130 -15.92 4.94 16.02
N ARG A 131 -14.76 4.45 16.46
CA ARG A 131 -13.43 4.86 15.94
C ARG A 131 -13.27 4.53 14.45
N LEU A 132 -13.72 3.36 13.98
CA LEU A 132 -13.68 2.99 12.56
C LEU A 132 -14.53 3.92 11.69
N ASN A 133 -15.73 4.29 12.14
CA ASN A 133 -16.57 5.27 11.45
C ASN A 133 -15.91 6.65 11.44
N ARG A 134 -15.27 7.05 12.54
CA ARG A 134 -14.48 8.29 12.59
C ARG A 134 -13.30 8.30 11.63
N LEU A 135 -12.65 7.15 11.42
CA LEU A 135 -11.60 7.00 10.39
C LEU A 135 -12.17 7.07 8.97
N ARG A 136 -13.37 6.52 8.72
CA ARG A 136 -14.07 6.63 7.43
C ARG A 136 -14.35 8.09 7.06
N GLU A 137 -14.86 8.89 8.00
CA GLU A 137 -14.99 10.35 7.85
C GLU A 137 -13.65 11.03 7.57
N LEU A 138 -12.63 10.79 8.40
CA LEU A 138 -11.37 11.54 8.37
C LEU A 138 -10.46 11.21 7.18
N PHE A 139 -10.54 10.00 6.60
CA PHE A 139 -9.59 9.53 5.58
C PHE A 139 -10.23 9.05 4.27
N TYR A 140 -11.55 8.84 4.22
CA TYR A 140 -12.21 8.16 3.09
C TYR A 140 -13.50 8.84 2.59
N ALA A 141 -13.78 10.09 3.01
CA ALA A 141 -14.94 10.85 2.55
C ALA A 141 -14.96 11.06 1.02
N GLU A 142 -13.83 11.48 0.44
CA GLU A 142 -13.74 11.88 -0.98
C GLU A 142 -13.45 10.69 -1.92
N PRO A 143 -13.91 10.72 -3.19
CA PRO A 143 -13.66 9.68 -4.20
C PRO A 143 -12.24 9.75 -4.81
N GLU A 144 -11.23 10.07 -3.98
CA GLU A 144 -9.83 10.26 -4.37
C GLU A 144 -8.87 9.81 -3.27
N SER A 145 -7.58 9.73 -3.60
CA SER A 145 -6.50 9.42 -2.68
C SER A 145 -6.24 10.54 -1.65
N LEU A 146 -5.44 10.21 -0.63
CA LEU A 146 -4.77 11.21 0.20
C LEU A 146 -3.55 11.81 -0.54
N GLY A 147 -2.91 12.82 0.04
CA GLY A 147 -1.79 13.55 -0.56
C GLY A 147 -2.20 14.77 -1.40
N LYS A 148 -1.21 15.61 -1.75
CA LYS A 148 -1.39 16.84 -2.55
C LYS A 148 -1.66 16.55 -4.03
N ARG A 149 -1.07 15.49 -4.56
CA ARG A 149 -1.43 14.92 -5.87
C ARG A 149 -2.46 13.83 -5.63
N LYS A 150 -3.56 13.90 -6.37
CA LYS A 150 -4.74 13.06 -6.19
C LYS A 150 -4.83 12.00 -7.28
N LEU A 151 -5.31 10.81 -6.91
CA LEU A 151 -5.63 9.73 -7.85
C LEU A 151 -7.10 9.33 -7.60
N PRO A 152 -8.00 9.39 -8.60
CA PRO A 152 -9.41 9.06 -8.43
C PRO A 152 -9.63 7.59 -8.04
N VAL A 153 -10.53 7.34 -7.08
CA VAL A 153 -10.86 5.98 -6.62
C VAL A 153 -12.36 5.73 -6.60
N THR A 154 -12.77 4.54 -7.05
CA THR A 154 -14.15 4.06 -6.88
C THR A 154 -14.25 3.33 -5.55
N ARG A 155 -15.03 3.86 -4.60
CA ARG A 155 -15.23 3.25 -3.28
C ARG A 155 -16.41 2.28 -3.29
N LEU A 156 -16.34 1.22 -2.48
CA LEU A 156 -17.48 0.32 -2.22
C LEU A 156 -18.66 1.07 -1.59
N SER A 157 -18.40 2.15 -0.83
CA SER A 157 -19.41 3.07 -0.29
C SER A 157 -20.27 3.77 -1.34
N SER A 158 -19.86 3.81 -2.61
CA SER A 158 -20.72 4.26 -3.73
C SER A 158 -21.92 3.33 -3.97
N SER A 159 -21.86 2.07 -3.50
CA SER A 159 -23.01 1.17 -3.53
C SER A 159 -23.99 1.52 -2.39
N PRO A 160 -25.28 1.79 -2.67
CA PRO A 160 -26.26 2.09 -1.63
C PRO A 160 -26.39 1.02 -0.53
N ARG A 161 -26.08 -0.25 -0.86
CA ARG A 161 -26.07 -1.39 0.07
C ARG A 161 -24.86 -1.40 1.02
N PHE A 162 -23.76 -0.74 0.66
CA PHE A 162 -22.47 -0.83 1.35
C PHE A 162 -21.85 0.54 1.68
N ARG A 163 -22.68 1.58 1.84
CA ARG A 163 -22.28 2.97 2.17
C ARG A 163 -21.27 3.04 3.33
N SER A 164 -21.39 2.16 4.31
CA SER A 164 -20.49 2.10 5.48
C SER A 164 -19.07 1.58 5.20
N TYR A 165 -18.69 1.23 3.96
CA TYR A 165 -17.39 0.62 3.62
C TYR A 165 -16.57 1.49 2.66
N ALA A 166 -16.19 2.69 3.10
CA ALA A 166 -15.44 3.66 2.29
C ALA A 166 -13.93 3.34 2.15
N GLU A 167 -13.39 2.55 3.07
CA GLU A 167 -12.01 2.08 3.09
C GLU A 167 -11.70 1.03 2.01
N ASN A 168 -12.73 0.35 1.51
CA ASN A 168 -12.65 -0.54 0.34
C ASN A 168 -12.77 0.32 -0.93
N ALA A 169 -11.69 0.48 -1.68
CA ALA A 169 -11.64 1.33 -2.87
C ALA A 169 -10.75 0.73 -3.97
N HIS A 170 -11.09 0.97 -5.23
CA HIS A 170 -10.31 0.53 -6.38
C HIS A 170 -9.91 1.68 -7.30
N TRP A 171 -8.78 1.52 -7.96
CA TRP A 171 -8.22 2.43 -8.96
C TRP A 171 -7.44 1.65 -10.00
N GLN A 172 -7.12 2.28 -11.13
CA GLN A 172 -6.36 1.64 -12.19
C GLN A 172 -5.18 2.53 -12.59
N VAL A 173 -4.03 1.92 -12.87
CA VAL A 173 -2.87 2.58 -13.48
C VAL A 173 -2.40 1.68 -14.62
N GLY A 174 -2.37 2.24 -15.84
CA GLY A 174 -2.16 1.46 -17.06
C GLY A 174 -3.12 0.27 -17.15
N LYS A 175 -2.55 -0.93 -17.34
CA LYS A 175 -3.25 -2.21 -17.38
C LYS A 175 -3.35 -2.98 -16.07
N VAL A 176 -3.23 -2.31 -14.91
CA VAL A 176 -3.36 -2.96 -13.60
C VAL A 176 -4.47 -2.34 -12.75
N LEU A 177 -5.43 -3.18 -12.32
CA LEU A 177 -6.47 -2.82 -11.37
C LEU A 177 -5.95 -3.03 -9.93
N TYR A 178 -6.00 -1.98 -9.13
CA TYR A 178 -5.58 -1.98 -7.73
C TYR A 178 -6.79 -1.85 -6.83
N ALA A 179 -6.81 -2.54 -5.68
CA ALA A 179 -7.87 -2.38 -4.69
C ALA A 179 -7.40 -2.60 -3.25
N SER A 180 -7.99 -1.85 -2.31
CA SER A 180 -7.95 -2.15 -0.88
C SER A 180 -9.07 -3.10 -0.46
N ILE A 181 -8.80 -3.95 0.52
CA ILE A 181 -9.78 -4.80 1.21
C ILE A 181 -9.54 -4.72 2.72
N ASN A 182 -10.57 -4.33 3.48
CA ASN A 182 -10.53 -4.29 4.94
C ASN A 182 -10.53 -5.72 5.53
N LEU A 183 -9.33 -6.21 5.82
CA LEU A 183 -9.04 -7.48 6.49
C LEU A 183 -7.97 -7.24 7.57
N PRO A 184 -8.33 -6.98 8.85
CA PRO A 184 -7.35 -6.66 9.87
C PRO A 184 -6.53 -7.89 10.34
N ALA A 185 -5.29 -7.67 10.77
CA ALA A 185 -4.27 -8.71 10.96
C ALA A 185 -4.54 -9.69 12.11
N VAL A 186 -5.24 -9.26 13.17
CA VAL A 186 -5.65 -10.15 14.27
C VAL A 186 -6.87 -10.97 13.84
N ASN A 187 -6.61 -12.06 13.10
CA ASN A 187 -7.60 -13.04 12.64
C ASN A 187 -8.85 -12.43 11.97
N ASN A 188 -8.67 -11.43 11.10
CA ASN A 188 -9.74 -10.70 10.42
C ASN A 188 -10.76 -10.02 11.39
N HIS A 189 -10.38 -9.78 12.64
CA HIS A 189 -11.25 -9.37 13.76
C HIS A 189 -12.38 -10.37 14.10
N TYR A 190 -12.22 -11.65 13.79
CA TYR A 190 -13.13 -12.70 14.27
C TYR A 190 -13.03 -12.87 15.80
N LEU A 191 -14.17 -12.83 16.49
CA LEU A 191 -14.25 -13.04 17.94
C LEU A 191 -14.92 -14.38 18.26
N ALA A 192 -14.36 -15.16 19.19
CA ALA A 192 -14.97 -16.40 19.69
C ALA A 192 -16.10 -16.12 20.71
N ALA A 193 -17.06 -15.27 20.33
CA ALA A 193 -17.94 -14.55 21.26
C ALA A 193 -19.44 -14.81 21.04
N ALA A 194 -19.82 -16.06 20.72
CA ALA A 194 -21.21 -16.56 20.69
C ALA A 194 -22.24 -15.61 20.03
N GLY A 195 -22.04 -15.32 18.74
CA GLY A 195 -22.93 -14.46 17.94
C GLY A 195 -22.62 -12.96 17.99
N ARG A 196 -21.65 -12.51 18.79
CA ARG A 196 -21.22 -11.09 18.85
C ARG A 196 -20.22 -10.71 17.74
N ASN A 197 -20.41 -11.24 16.53
CA ASN A 197 -19.50 -11.11 15.38
C ASN A 197 -20.06 -10.24 14.24
N SER A 198 -21.13 -9.47 14.45
CA SER A 198 -21.84 -8.74 13.39
C SER A 198 -20.92 -7.86 12.51
N GLU A 199 -19.91 -7.20 13.08
CA GLU A 199 -18.89 -6.46 12.30
C GLU A 199 -18.18 -7.36 11.28
N TYR A 200 -17.66 -8.49 11.74
CA TYR A 200 -16.96 -9.47 10.91
C TYR A 200 -17.90 -10.09 9.88
N GLU A 201 -19.13 -10.39 10.26
CA GLU A 201 -20.14 -11.04 9.40
C GLU A 201 -20.63 -10.09 8.30
N ASP A 202 -21.01 -8.86 8.64
CA ASP A 202 -21.41 -7.82 7.67
C ASP A 202 -20.25 -7.45 6.75
N ARG A 203 -19.02 -7.31 7.29
CA ARG A 203 -17.83 -7.02 6.49
C ARG A 203 -17.42 -8.19 5.60
N ALA A 204 -17.64 -9.44 6.01
CA ALA A 204 -17.47 -10.60 5.15
C ALA A 204 -18.46 -10.58 3.97
N VAL A 205 -19.72 -10.18 4.19
CA VAL A 205 -20.70 -9.96 3.10
C VAL A 205 -20.25 -8.82 2.17
N ALA A 206 -19.77 -7.71 2.72
CA ALA A 206 -19.28 -6.56 1.96
C ALA A 206 -18.04 -6.89 1.12
N ASN A 207 -17.02 -7.52 1.72
CA ASN A 207 -15.81 -7.97 1.04
C ASN A 207 -16.13 -9.04 -0.03
N ARG A 208 -17.12 -9.92 0.23
CA ARG A 208 -17.57 -10.91 -0.75
C ARG A 208 -18.23 -10.29 -1.98
N PHE A 209 -19.07 -9.27 -1.79
CA PHE A 209 -19.61 -8.49 -2.91
C PHE A 209 -18.49 -7.73 -3.64
N TRP A 210 -17.58 -7.12 -2.89
CA TRP A 210 -16.46 -6.33 -3.41
C TRP A 210 -15.55 -7.13 -4.34
N LEU A 211 -15.04 -8.28 -3.88
CA LEU A 211 -14.19 -9.17 -4.69
C LEU A 211 -14.90 -9.62 -5.99
N ASN A 212 -16.20 -9.91 -5.94
CA ASN A 212 -16.95 -10.26 -7.14
C ASN A 212 -17.05 -9.08 -8.12
N ARG A 213 -17.22 -7.84 -7.63
CA ARG A 213 -17.20 -6.62 -8.45
C ARG A 213 -15.82 -6.35 -9.05
N LEU A 214 -14.75 -6.39 -8.25
CA LEU A 214 -13.36 -6.16 -8.69
C LEU A 214 -12.99 -7.06 -9.87
N PHE A 215 -13.23 -8.37 -9.74
CA PHE A 215 -12.89 -9.32 -10.80
C PHE A 215 -13.86 -9.27 -11.99
N ALA A 216 -15.09 -8.76 -11.83
CA ALA A 216 -15.96 -8.46 -12.98
C ALA A 216 -15.38 -7.29 -13.81
N ILE A 217 -15.00 -6.20 -13.15
CA ILE A 217 -14.34 -5.03 -13.76
C ILE A 217 -13.04 -5.45 -14.45
N ALA A 218 -12.16 -6.18 -13.77
CA ALA A 218 -10.90 -6.67 -14.33
C ALA A 218 -11.07 -7.49 -15.63
N ARG A 219 -12.13 -8.31 -15.71
CA ARG A 219 -12.46 -9.10 -16.93
C ARG A 219 -13.10 -8.25 -18.03
N GLN A 220 -13.92 -7.27 -17.68
CA GLN A 220 -14.58 -6.35 -18.61
C GLN A 220 -13.55 -5.43 -19.29
N ASP A 221 -12.71 -4.78 -18.49
CA ASP A 221 -11.80 -3.73 -18.94
C ASP A 221 -10.48 -4.30 -19.49
N LYS A 222 -10.31 -5.63 -19.39
CA LYS A 222 -9.17 -6.43 -19.88
C LYS A 222 -7.85 -5.85 -19.35
N VAL A 223 -7.76 -5.86 -18.02
CA VAL A 223 -6.52 -5.55 -17.27
C VAL A 223 -5.65 -6.81 -17.22
N ASP A 224 -4.33 -6.63 -17.26
CA ASP A 224 -3.35 -7.72 -17.28
C ASP A 224 -2.99 -8.19 -15.86
N ALA A 225 -3.31 -7.39 -14.84
CA ALA A 225 -3.25 -7.83 -13.45
C ALA A 225 -4.26 -7.16 -12.50
N VAL A 226 -4.50 -7.82 -11.38
CA VAL A 226 -5.23 -7.32 -10.21
C VAL A 226 -4.29 -7.34 -8.99
N VAL A 227 -4.21 -6.25 -8.24
CA VAL A 227 -3.44 -6.17 -6.98
C VAL A 227 -4.37 -5.85 -5.82
N LEU A 228 -4.32 -6.68 -4.78
CA LEU A 228 -5.18 -6.59 -3.59
C LEU A 228 -4.32 -6.25 -2.36
N PHE A 229 -4.64 -5.14 -1.68
CA PHE A 229 -3.97 -4.70 -0.46
C PHE A 229 -4.85 -4.94 0.78
N SER A 230 -4.28 -5.56 1.80
CA SER A 230 -4.89 -5.72 3.13
C SER A 230 -3.82 -5.63 4.22
N GLU A 231 -4.20 -5.32 5.47
CA GLU A 231 -3.25 -5.44 6.59
C GLU A 231 -2.94 -6.92 6.88
N GLY A 232 -4.00 -7.73 7.04
CA GLY A 232 -3.92 -9.12 7.47
C GLY A 232 -3.56 -10.12 6.38
N ASN A 233 -2.69 -11.06 6.74
CA ASN A 233 -2.25 -12.14 5.86
C ASN A 233 -3.29 -13.25 5.79
N MET A 234 -4.16 -13.17 4.78
CA MET A 234 -5.14 -14.22 4.48
C MET A 234 -4.52 -15.52 3.94
N ARG A 235 -3.20 -15.56 3.72
CA ARG A 235 -2.42 -16.68 3.17
C ARG A 235 -2.97 -17.23 1.85
N PRO A 236 -3.03 -16.44 0.76
CA PRO A 236 -3.67 -16.83 -0.50
C PRO A 236 -3.10 -18.11 -1.14
N LEU A 237 -1.87 -18.50 -0.81
CA LEU A 237 -1.22 -19.73 -1.28
C LEU A 237 -1.42 -20.94 -0.35
N LEU A 238 -2.18 -20.80 0.74
CA LEU A 238 -2.53 -21.90 1.64
C LEU A 238 -3.61 -22.79 1.01
N GLU A 239 -3.28 -24.06 0.80
CA GLU A 239 -4.24 -25.07 0.40
C GLU A 239 -5.17 -25.48 1.56
N PRO A 240 -6.42 -25.88 1.26
CA PRO A 240 -7.27 -26.57 2.21
C PRO A 240 -6.61 -27.86 2.72
N ALA A 241 -6.92 -28.27 3.95
CA ALA A 241 -6.55 -29.58 4.45
C ALA A 241 -7.38 -30.64 3.73
N ASN A 242 -6.73 -31.49 2.92
CA ASN A 242 -7.38 -32.49 2.08
C ASN A 242 -7.08 -33.92 2.58
N GLY A 243 -8.06 -34.82 2.45
CA GLY A 243 -7.90 -36.26 2.70
C GLY A 243 -7.37 -36.60 4.09
N LEU A 244 -6.41 -37.54 4.16
CA LEU A 244 -5.82 -38.02 5.41
C LEU A 244 -5.24 -36.88 6.28
N ARG A 245 -4.75 -35.80 5.66
CA ARG A 245 -4.17 -34.65 6.36
C ARG A 245 -5.21 -33.82 7.12
N ALA A 246 -6.49 -33.89 6.74
CA ALA A 246 -7.60 -33.34 7.51
C ALA A 246 -8.00 -34.26 8.67
N LEU A 247 -8.10 -35.58 8.44
CA LEU A 247 -8.42 -36.56 9.51
C LEU A 247 -7.39 -36.57 10.66
N LEU A 248 -6.13 -36.23 10.36
CA LEU A 248 -5.05 -36.16 11.36
C LEU A 248 -5.03 -34.86 12.17
N GLN A 249 -5.83 -33.84 11.82
CA GLN A 249 -5.95 -32.59 12.59
C GLN A 249 -6.89 -32.79 13.81
N ARG A 250 -6.35 -33.41 14.86
CA ARG A 250 -7.07 -33.71 16.12
C ARG A 250 -7.38 -32.51 17.01
N THR A 251 -6.73 -31.37 16.78
CA THR A 251 -6.92 -30.15 17.58
C THR A 251 -7.97 -29.25 16.93
N PRO A 252 -8.94 -28.68 17.66
CA PRO A 252 -9.79 -27.61 17.16
C PRO A 252 -8.91 -26.42 16.74
N THR A 253 -8.75 -26.22 15.43
CA THR A 253 -8.08 -25.03 14.90
C THR A 253 -8.92 -23.81 15.26
N ALA A 254 -8.31 -22.78 15.85
CA ALA A 254 -8.97 -21.49 16.04
C ALA A 254 -9.56 -21.03 14.69
N HIS A 255 -10.81 -20.58 14.70
CA HIS A 255 -11.57 -20.31 13.47
C HIS A 255 -10.83 -19.29 12.59
N ASP A 256 -10.44 -19.72 11.39
CA ASP A 256 -9.69 -18.89 10.43
C ASP A 256 -10.61 -17.85 9.81
N GLY A 257 -10.59 -16.63 10.36
CA GLY A 257 -11.39 -15.51 9.90
C GLY A 257 -11.07 -15.06 8.47
N PHE A 258 -9.98 -15.55 7.86
CA PHE A 258 -9.64 -15.25 6.48
C PHE A 258 -10.11 -16.33 5.49
N ALA A 259 -10.57 -17.49 5.95
CA ALA A 259 -10.76 -18.69 5.12
C ALA A 259 -11.67 -18.48 3.89
N ASP A 260 -12.83 -17.84 4.07
CA ASP A 260 -13.77 -17.58 2.97
C ASP A 260 -13.23 -16.54 1.98
N THR A 261 -12.54 -15.51 2.48
CA THR A 261 -11.94 -14.47 1.63
C THR A 261 -10.78 -15.04 0.81
N ARG A 262 -9.91 -15.86 1.43
CA ARG A 262 -8.87 -16.63 0.75
C ARG A 262 -9.46 -17.51 -0.35
N ARG A 263 -10.49 -18.32 -0.02
CA ARG A 263 -11.16 -19.21 -0.96
C ARG A 263 -11.74 -18.45 -2.14
N GLN A 264 -12.34 -17.28 -1.91
CA GLN A 264 -12.90 -16.45 -2.97
C GLN A 264 -11.80 -15.86 -3.88
N VAL A 265 -10.70 -15.38 -3.33
CA VAL A 265 -9.56 -14.87 -4.13
C VAL A 265 -8.93 -16.00 -4.95
N GLN A 266 -8.75 -17.19 -4.38
CA GLN A 266 -8.30 -18.38 -5.11
C GLN A 266 -9.25 -18.73 -6.28
N MET A 267 -10.57 -18.74 -6.04
CA MET A 267 -11.60 -19.01 -7.07
C MET A 267 -11.69 -17.93 -8.15
N GLN A 268 -11.42 -16.66 -7.83
CA GLN A 268 -11.43 -15.58 -8.82
C GLN A 268 -10.14 -15.54 -9.63
N ALA A 269 -8.97 -15.79 -9.01
CA ALA A 269 -7.68 -15.90 -9.70
C ALA A 269 -7.69 -17.04 -10.72
N ALA A 270 -8.19 -18.22 -10.35
CA ALA A 270 -8.36 -19.36 -11.27
C ALA A 270 -9.35 -19.09 -12.44
N LYS A 271 -10.11 -17.99 -12.40
CA LYS A 271 -11.06 -17.54 -13.44
C LYS A 271 -10.63 -16.22 -14.10
N PHE A 272 -9.40 -15.78 -13.88
CA PHE A 272 -8.82 -14.56 -14.41
C PHE A 272 -7.60 -14.89 -15.25
N LYS A 273 -7.45 -14.27 -16.43
CA LYS A 273 -6.36 -14.59 -17.36
C LYS A 273 -5.04 -13.90 -17.01
N GLY A 274 -5.11 -12.75 -16.33
CA GLY A 274 -3.95 -12.01 -15.86
C GLY A 274 -3.43 -12.50 -14.51
N GLN A 275 -2.45 -11.77 -13.97
CA GLN A 275 -1.87 -12.06 -12.65
C GLN A 275 -2.70 -11.45 -11.51
N VAL A 276 -2.74 -12.13 -10.36
CA VAL A 276 -3.35 -11.64 -9.12
C VAL A 276 -2.28 -11.56 -8.05
N LEU A 277 -1.87 -10.36 -7.64
CA LEU A 277 -0.93 -10.16 -6.54
C LEU A 277 -1.67 -9.75 -5.27
N VAL A 278 -1.51 -10.52 -4.21
CA VAL A 278 -1.96 -10.16 -2.86
C VAL A 278 -0.78 -9.58 -2.09
N VAL A 279 -0.96 -8.39 -1.53
CA VAL A 279 0.04 -7.75 -0.66
C VAL A 279 -0.55 -7.55 0.73
N ASP A 280 0.16 -8.03 1.74
CA ASP A 280 -0.15 -7.82 3.15
C ASP A 280 1.04 -7.32 3.97
N SER A 281 0.78 -6.93 5.23
CA SER A 281 1.78 -6.34 6.13
C SER A 281 2.16 -7.25 7.29
N ALA A 282 1.86 -8.55 7.24
CA ALA A 282 2.21 -9.45 8.34
C ALA A 282 3.73 -9.53 8.59
N GLY A 283 4.10 -9.62 9.86
CA GLY A 283 5.49 -9.63 10.31
C GLY A 283 6.31 -10.75 9.65
N LEU A 284 7.45 -10.36 9.09
CA LEU A 284 8.43 -11.28 8.53
C LEU A 284 9.41 -11.79 9.61
N PRO A 285 9.93 -13.03 9.49
CA PRO A 285 11.07 -13.50 10.30
C PRO A 285 12.23 -12.50 10.25
N LYS A 286 13.00 -12.39 11.34
CA LYS A 286 13.96 -11.28 11.56
C LYS A 286 14.91 -11.05 10.37
N GLU A 287 15.43 -12.11 9.77
CA GLU A 287 16.42 -12.02 8.66
C GLU A 287 15.78 -12.19 7.27
N ALA A 288 14.46 -12.37 7.17
CA ALA A 288 13.74 -12.51 5.91
C ALA A 288 13.51 -11.15 5.25
N ARG A 289 13.61 -11.12 3.91
CA ARG A 289 13.24 -9.96 3.08
C ARG A 289 11.85 -10.17 2.45
N PRO A 290 11.10 -9.09 2.17
CA PRO A 290 9.90 -9.17 1.34
C PRO A 290 10.23 -9.81 -0.02
N ALA A 291 9.47 -10.83 -0.40
CA ALA A 291 9.62 -11.56 -1.65
C ALA A 291 8.23 -11.94 -2.17
N ILE A 292 8.04 -11.98 -3.49
CA ILE A 292 6.77 -12.44 -4.08
C ILE A 292 6.85 -13.96 -4.28
N ALA A 293 6.06 -14.71 -3.51
CA ALA A 293 5.82 -16.13 -3.77
C ALA A 293 4.70 -16.27 -4.81
N TRP A 294 4.87 -17.15 -5.80
CA TRP A 294 3.90 -17.37 -6.89
C TRP A 294 3.41 -18.81 -6.95
N ARG A 295 2.17 -19.00 -7.41
CA ARG A 295 1.59 -20.29 -7.77
C ARG A 295 0.57 -20.12 -8.90
N GLY A 296 0.95 -20.54 -10.11
CA GLY A 296 0.20 -20.17 -11.30
C GLY A 296 0.14 -18.64 -11.43
N ASN A 297 -1.05 -18.08 -11.64
CA ASN A 297 -1.25 -16.63 -11.73
C ASN A 297 -1.50 -15.95 -10.37
N LEU A 298 -1.50 -16.66 -9.24
CA LEU A 298 -1.73 -16.09 -7.91
C LEU A 298 -0.40 -15.89 -7.18
N GLY A 299 -0.11 -14.64 -6.80
CA GLY A 299 1.10 -14.20 -6.12
C GLY A 299 0.80 -13.64 -4.73
N HIS A 300 1.81 -13.69 -3.85
CA HIS A 300 1.71 -13.26 -2.46
C HIS A 300 2.98 -12.56 -1.99
N LEU A 301 2.83 -11.40 -1.37
CA LEU A 301 3.90 -10.58 -0.80
C LEU A 301 3.50 -10.10 0.61
N SER A 302 4.20 -10.54 1.64
CA SER A 302 4.15 -9.88 2.96
C SER A 302 5.28 -8.86 3.06
N VAL A 303 4.97 -7.59 3.36
CA VAL A 303 5.97 -6.53 3.54
C VAL A 303 6.46 -6.37 4.99
N GLY A 304 5.66 -6.82 5.97
CA GLY A 304 5.98 -6.67 7.40
C GLY A 304 6.17 -5.20 7.80
N ALA A 305 7.31 -4.88 8.41
CA ALA A 305 7.72 -3.52 8.76
C ALA A 305 8.75 -2.95 7.76
N HIS A 306 8.57 -3.18 6.45
CA HIS A 306 9.43 -2.59 5.39
C HIS A 306 8.66 -1.56 4.55
N VAL A 307 9.40 -0.69 3.88
CA VAL A 307 8.94 0.04 2.68
C VAL A 307 9.48 -0.68 1.45
N VAL A 308 8.58 -1.21 0.62
CA VAL A 308 8.91 -2.02 -0.55
C VAL A 308 8.48 -1.28 -1.81
N ALA A 309 9.42 -0.98 -2.71
CA ALA A 309 9.10 -0.48 -4.03
C ALA A 309 8.75 -1.65 -4.97
N LEU A 310 7.71 -1.50 -5.79
CA LEU A 310 7.37 -2.42 -6.87
C LEU A 310 7.48 -1.71 -8.21
N ARG A 311 7.99 -2.44 -9.21
CA ARG A 311 7.99 -2.06 -10.62
C ARG A 311 6.95 -2.91 -11.34
N VAL A 312 6.15 -2.25 -12.15
CA VAL A 312 5.15 -2.87 -13.01
C VAL A 312 5.61 -2.74 -14.46
N ALA A 313 5.73 -3.87 -15.15
CA ALA A 313 5.87 -3.91 -16.60
C ALA A 313 4.47 -3.83 -17.23
N GLY A 314 4.33 -3.06 -18.29
CA GLY A 314 3.06 -2.94 -19.01
C GLY A 314 2.81 -4.10 -19.99
N LYS A 315 3.85 -4.87 -20.35
CA LYS A 315 3.75 -6.10 -21.15
C LYS A 315 4.73 -7.19 -20.70
N GLY A 316 4.31 -8.45 -20.81
CA GLY A 316 5.13 -9.64 -20.60
C GLY A 316 4.65 -10.53 -19.44
N GLU A 317 5.30 -11.68 -19.27
CA GLU A 317 4.91 -12.71 -18.28
C GLU A 317 5.23 -12.30 -16.83
N ASN A 318 6.13 -11.33 -16.63
CA ASN A 318 6.55 -10.86 -15.31
C ASN A 318 6.02 -9.43 -15.06
N VAL A 319 4.70 -9.30 -14.85
CA VAL A 319 4.05 -7.99 -14.62
C VAL A 319 4.63 -7.28 -13.40
N PHE A 320 5.00 -8.02 -12.34
CA PHE A 320 5.53 -7.46 -11.10
C PHE A 320 6.98 -7.87 -10.83
N SER A 321 7.81 -6.89 -10.49
CA SER A 321 9.15 -7.12 -9.91
C SER A 321 9.37 -6.22 -8.69
N LEU A 322 10.13 -6.71 -7.72
CA LEU A 322 10.52 -5.92 -6.55
C LEU A 322 11.69 -5.00 -6.90
N GLY A 323 11.63 -3.76 -6.40
CA GLY A 323 12.77 -2.88 -6.30
C GLY A 323 13.50 -3.06 -4.97
N GLU A 324 14.19 -2.01 -4.53
CA GLU A 324 14.79 -1.96 -3.21
C GLU A 324 13.72 -2.01 -2.10
N ALA A 325 14.02 -2.71 -1.02
CA ALA A 325 13.18 -2.85 0.16
C ALA A 325 13.95 -2.35 1.39
N VAL A 326 13.50 -1.24 1.96
CA VAL A 326 14.12 -0.61 3.14
C VAL A 326 13.38 -1.09 4.38
N ARG A 327 14.11 -1.61 5.37
CA ARG A 327 13.56 -1.96 6.69
C ARG A 327 13.54 -0.73 7.57
#